data_AF-A0AAD3TPZ0-F1
#
_entry.id   AF-A0AAD3TPZ0-F1
#
_cell.length_a   1.000
_cell.length_b   1.000
_cell.length_c   1.000
_cell.angle_alpha   90.00
_cell.angle_beta   90.00
_cell.angle_gamma   90.00
#
_symmetry.space_group_name_H-M   'P 1'
#
loop_
_entity.id
_entity.type
_entity.pdbx_description
1 polymer ?
#
loop_
_entity_poly.entity_id
_entity_poly.type
_entity_poly.pdbx_seq_one_letter_code
_entity_poly.pdbx_strand_id
1 'polypeptide(L)'
;MATEPPASGSATTPATTQTPAGTTKVPVSDKPLVGHAPRPPQAPLEGWRGVLQYTGIPRSVLTWKPKLPGRKMTAFITVAGGLTILYYDDRRKAQAIRDEYIAKVQHYGKEPTVGSLDKPRKVLVYAARWPEDDEANRAQVYFRKYVKPFLVAAAVDFQIVEAPLYGSIARIVRADTLRKRREALGLQPRPAEIATGAPPQVAAISAKSEDQRWLEGGVVLVGRPALKEYLAGLRAGWRNGVDDWTWEKEVESQIEWDGVFKNYENVEIELPPPPPPPQRSFWSRIFSRPGPQAIPAGPTSNTSTVPAHMHEAPSPLPQHPPLLLVPWTNYLGFTQIPYMIYNFFTERHRVKEGAESAFALITNQTRAFEGPHKKDADGDAHLSPELPSDIDFGVESEKFYKKEYDNITARQMGQRTEYYKSLGERLDAARQFARGERELTDEEKASDKPVVTEHDLVTERRKRELRWRGGREGWQIVRPSTPVAWEDAWEGWLRVFDARTVDEIAEAEGKRAAAFEKV
;
A
#
# COMPACT_ATOMS: atom_id res chain seq x y z
N MET A 1 -30.10 16.57 37.83
CA MET A 1 -28.87 16.48 38.64
C MET A 1 -27.76 17.16 37.87
N ALA A 2 -27.54 18.43 38.18
CA ALA A 2 -26.51 19.28 37.60
C ALA A 2 -25.94 20.12 38.75
N THR A 3 -24.63 20.16 38.90
CA THR A 3 -23.94 21.03 39.87
C THR A 3 -22.69 21.60 39.23
N GLU A 4 -22.71 22.93 39.12
CA GLU A 4 -21.62 23.85 38.77
C GLU A 4 -20.56 23.97 39.88
N PRO A 5 -19.38 24.57 39.57
CA PRO A 5 -18.29 24.78 40.53
C PRO A 5 -18.34 26.17 41.20
N PRO A 6 -17.69 26.37 42.37
CA PRO A 6 -17.55 27.69 42.98
C PRO A 6 -16.15 28.33 42.82
N ALA A 7 -16.13 29.62 43.16
CA ALA A 7 -15.16 30.66 42.85
C ALA A 7 -14.19 31.03 43.99
N SER A 8 -13.25 31.90 43.62
CA SER A 8 -12.30 32.79 44.32
C SER A 8 -12.47 33.20 45.79
N GLY A 9 -11.33 33.42 46.47
CA GLY A 9 -11.11 34.37 47.59
C GLY A 9 -9.61 34.38 47.97
N SER A 10 -8.81 35.44 47.82
CA SER A 10 -8.69 36.75 48.52
C SER A 10 -7.78 36.75 49.77
N ALA A 11 -6.58 37.33 49.57
CA ALA A 11 -5.74 38.19 50.43
C ALA A 11 -5.78 38.10 51.98
N THR A 12 -4.61 38.09 52.64
CA THR A 12 -4.13 39.18 53.53
C THR A 12 -2.67 38.97 54.02
N THR A 13 -1.95 40.08 54.17
CA THR A 13 -0.64 40.29 54.82
C THR A 13 -0.71 40.05 56.35
N PRO A 14 0.43 39.93 57.08
CA PRO A 14 1.00 41.13 57.72
C PRO A 14 2.55 41.20 57.89
N ALA A 15 2.98 42.45 58.10
CA ALA A 15 4.09 43.02 58.92
C ALA A 15 4.62 42.15 60.08
N THR A 16 5.77 42.36 60.76
CA THR A 16 6.98 43.22 60.75
C THR A 16 7.85 42.71 61.92
N THR A 17 9.09 43.22 62.09
CA THR A 17 9.95 43.28 63.32
C THR A 17 11.16 42.33 63.25
N GLN A 18 12.37 42.75 62.81
CA GLN A 18 13.44 43.48 63.55
C GLN A 18 13.81 42.80 64.87
N THR A 19 15.06 42.47 65.23
CA THR A 19 16.25 43.30 65.55
C THR A 19 17.34 42.31 66.11
N PRO A 20 18.56 42.68 66.55
CA PRO A 20 19.65 43.42 65.90
C PRO A 20 21.08 42.84 66.15
N ALA A 21 22.04 43.56 65.55
CA ALA A 21 23.34 43.97 66.09
C ALA A 21 24.51 42.97 66.24
N GLY A 22 25.53 43.23 65.42
CA GLY A 22 26.92 42.87 65.66
C GLY A 22 27.83 43.72 64.77
N THR A 23 28.15 44.94 65.21
CA THR A 23 29.02 45.88 64.49
C THR A 23 30.48 45.57 64.78
N THR A 24 31.27 45.31 63.74
CA THR A 24 32.74 45.48 63.78
C THR A 24 33.16 46.24 62.53
N LYS A 25 33.72 47.43 62.71
CA LYS A 25 34.27 48.30 61.66
C LYS A 25 35.77 48.04 61.53
N VAL A 26 36.26 47.75 60.33
CA VAL A 26 37.55 48.22 59.78
C VAL A 26 37.44 48.24 58.23
N PRO A 27 38.35 48.89 57.47
CA PRO A 27 38.17 50.20 56.87
C PRO A 27 38.00 50.16 55.33
N VAL A 28 37.65 51.32 54.79
CA VAL A 28 37.38 51.65 53.39
C VAL A 28 38.56 51.32 52.47
N SER A 29 38.29 50.64 51.34
CA SER A 29 39.15 50.69 50.16
C SER A 29 38.47 51.54 49.08
N ASP A 30 39.03 52.72 48.80
CA ASP A 30 38.61 53.63 47.74
C ASP A 30 39.08 53.12 46.36
N LYS A 31 38.48 52.03 45.89
CA LYS A 31 38.52 51.64 44.48
C LYS A 31 37.10 51.26 44.05
N PRO A 32 36.49 51.95 43.07
CA PRO A 32 35.18 51.55 42.57
C PRO A 32 35.25 50.15 41.97
N LEU A 33 34.28 49.32 42.35
CA LEU A 33 34.02 48.01 41.75
C LEU A 33 33.87 48.16 40.22
N VAL A 34 34.70 47.44 39.47
CA VAL A 34 34.59 47.36 38.01
C VAL A 34 33.24 46.72 37.66
N GLY A 35 32.29 47.53 37.21
CA GLY A 35 30.93 47.06 36.83
C GLY A 35 29.78 48.02 37.14
N HIS A 36 30.00 49.08 37.93
CA HIS A 36 28.97 50.09 38.25
C HIS A 36 29.42 51.53 37.91
N ALA A 37 30.01 51.72 36.73
CA ALA A 37 30.05 53.07 36.15
C ALA A 37 28.62 53.47 35.71
N PRO A 38 28.12 54.66 36.07
CA PRO A 38 26.84 55.13 35.57
C PRO A 38 26.86 55.13 34.05
N ARG A 39 25.89 54.44 33.43
CA ARG A 39 25.73 54.45 31.98
C ARG A 39 25.62 55.92 31.54
N PRO A 40 26.44 56.40 30.58
CA PRO A 40 26.38 57.79 30.16
C PRO A 40 24.95 58.17 29.74
N PRO A 41 24.50 59.41 30.00
CA PRO A 41 23.16 59.85 29.64
C PRO A 41 22.94 59.61 28.14
N GLN A 42 21.82 58.97 27.80
CA GLN A 42 21.48 58.67 26.41
C GLN A 42 21.27 60.00 25.67
N ALA A 43 21.90 60.14 24.49
CA ALA A 43 21.75 61.33 23.67
C ALA A 43 20.27 61.63 23.35
N PRO A 44 19.85 62.90 23.33
CA PRO A 44 18.48 63.27 22.98
C PRO A 44 18.13 62.82 21.56
N LEU A 45 16.91 62.29 21.37
CA LEU A 45 16.41 61.90 20.05
C LEU A 45 15.97 63.16 19.31
N GLU A 46 16.63 63.44 18.18
CA GLU A 46 16.36 64.65 17.39
C GLU A 46 15.28 64.41 16.31
N GLY A 47 14.59 65.49 15.95
CA GLY A 47 13.60 65.53 14.87
C GLY A 47 12.36 64.65 15.13
N TRP A 48 11.88 64.00 14.07
CA TRP A 48 10.67 63.17 14.11
C TRP A 48 10.73 62.02 15.14
N ARG A 49 11.93 61.55 15.48
CA ARG A 49 12.13 60.51 16.51
C ARG A 49 11.90 61.02 17.92
N GLY A 50 12.18 62.30 18.17
CA GLY A 50 11.89 62.95 19.45
C GLY A 50 10.38 63.11 19.67
N VAL A 51 9.63 63.44 18.63
CA VAL A 51 8.16 63.55 18.67
C VAL A 51 7.51 62.18 18.92
N LEU A 52 7.95 61.14 18.21
CA LEU A 52 7.41 59.78 18.39
C LEU A 52 7.76 59.14 19.74
N GLN A 53 8.75 59.65 20.48
CA GLN A 53 9.04 59.14 21.83
C GLN A 53 7.84 59.32 22.78
N TYR A 54 7.02 60.35 22.57
CA TYR A 54 5.82 60.62 23.38
C TYR A 54 4.61 59.78 22.96
N THR A 55 4.73 59.01 21.87
CA THR A 55 3.64 58.15 21.35
C THR A 55 3.65 56.72 21.93
N GLY A 56 4.53 56.45 22.91
CA GLY A 56 4.62 55.15 23.59
C GLY A 56 5.50 54.12 22.87
N ILE A 57 6.11 54.47 21.73
CA ILE A 57 7.07 53.61 21.04
C ILE A 57 8.39 53.57 21.85
N PRO A 58 8.91 52.39 22.21
CA PRO A 58 10.13 52.30 22.99
C PRO A 58 11.32 52.87 22.22
N ARG A 59 12.20 53.58 22.93
CA ARG A 59 13.41 54.21 22.35
C ARG A 59 14.30 53.22 21.58
N SER A 60 14.28 51.93 21.95
CA SER A 60 14.99 50.85 21.25
C SER A 60 14.50 50.67 19.81
N VAL A 61 13.21 50.83 19.55
CA VAL A 61 12.62 50.76 18.19
C VAL A 61 12.93 52.03 17.41
N LEU A 62 12.88 53.19 18.06
CA LEU A 62 13.19 54.50 17.43
C LEU A 62 14.67 54.67 17.05
N THR A 63 15.58 54.04 17.79
CA THR A 63 17.03 54.06 17.52
C THR A 63 17.51 52.84 16.75
N TRP A 64 16.61 51.90 16.42
CA TRP A 64 16.96 50.72 15.66
C TRP A 64 17.46 51.12 14.27
N LYS A 65 18.76 50.91 14.03
CA LYS A 65 19.39 51.08 12.71
C LYS A 65 19.62 49.68 12.13
N PRO A 66 18.72 49.15 11.29
CA PRO A 66 18.92 47.85 10.69
C PRO A 66 20.19 47.90 9.82
N LYS A 67 21.20 47.10 10.18
CA LYS A 67 22.39 46.91 9.34
C LYS A 67 21.99 45.97 8.21
N LEU A 68 22.32 46.34 6.97
CA LEU A 68 22.11 45.44 5.84
C LEU A 68 22.85 44.12 6.09
N PRO A 69 22.27 42.98 5.70
CA PRO A 69 22.95 41.71 5.82
C PRO A 69 24.28 41.77 5.06
N GLY A 70 25.37 41.31 5.68
CA GLY A 70 26.66 41.21 4.99
C GLY A 70 26.60 40.31 3.75
N ARG A 71 27.64 40.30 2.90
CA ARG A 71 27.66 39.53 1.64
C ARG A 71 27.27 38.05 1.81
N LYS A 72 27.86 37.36 2.79
CA LYS A 72 27.56 35.95 3.10
C LYS A 72 26.11 35.75 3.58
N MET A 73 25.60 36.67 4.39
CA MET A 73 24.21 36.63 4.87
C MET A 73 23.22 36.91 3.74
N THR A 74 23.53 37.84 2.83
CA THR A 74 22.70 38.11 1.66
C THR A 74 22.67 36.90 0.72
N ALA A 75 23.81 36.25 0.47
CA ALA A 75 23.86 35.00 -0.28
C ALA A 75 23.01 33.89 0.38
N PHE A 76 23.10 33.76 1.71
CA PHE A 76 22.28 32.81 2.44
C PHE A 76 20.78 33.12 2.34
N ILE A 77 20.37 34.38 2.59
CA ILE A 77 18.96 34.80 2.52
C ILE A 77 18.40 34.62 1.11
N THR A 78 19.18 34.93 0.07
CA THR A 78 18.73 34.79 -1.32
C THR A 78 18.54 33.33 -1.71
N VAL A 79 19.47 32.43 -1.35
CA VAL A 79 19.33 30.99 -1.62
C VAL A 79 18.17 30.39 -0.80
N ALA A 80 18.14 30.64 0.51
CA ALA A 80 17.10 30.11 1.38
C ALA A 80 15.71 30.66 1.02
N GLY A 81 15.62 31.96 0.74
CA GLY A 81 14.40 32.63 0.27
C GLY A 81 13.94 32.08 -1.07
N GLY A 82 14.85 31.90 -2.03
CA GLY A 82 14.55 31.30 -3.33
C GLY A 82 13.97 29.88 -3.21
N LEU A 83 14.61 29.01 -2.43
CA LEU A 83 14.10 27.65 -2.18
C LEU A 83 12.74 27.65 -1.47
N THR A 84 12.56 28.57 -0.51
CA THR A 84 11.29 28.69 0.23
C THR A 84 10.15 29.15 -0.70
N ILE A 85 10.43 30.12 -1.58
CA ILE A 85 9.46 30.61 -2.57
C ILE A 85 9.09 29.50 -3.55
N LEU A 86 10.08 28.75 -4.08
CA LEU A 86 9.83 27.62 -4.98
C LEU A 86 8.95 26.55 -4.32
N TYR A 87 9.24 26.19 -3.08
CA TYR A 87 8.42 25.24 -2.32
C TYR A 87 6.99 25.77 -2.12
N TYR A 88 6.83 27.01 -1.66
CA TYR A 88 5.52 27.58 -1.39
C TYR A 88 4.67 27.72 -2.67
N ASP A 89 5.27 28.19 -3.77
CA ASP A 89 4.62 28.30 -5.06
C ASP A 89 4.15 26.94 -5.60
N ASP A 90 5.00 25.91 -5.51
CA ASP A 90 4.64 24.55 -5.93
C ASP A 90 3.46 23.99 -5.11
N ARG A 91 3.46 24.20 -3.79
CA ARG A 91 2.36 23.76 -2.91
C ARG A 91 1.06 24.50 -3.18
N ARG A 92 1.13 25.81 -3.40
CA ARG A 92 -0.04 26.63 -3.74
C ARG A 92 -0.64 26.20 -5.08
N LYS A 93 0.20 25.96 -6.10
CA LYS A 93 -0.25 25.45 -7.41
C LYS A 93 -0.83 24.05 -7.30
N ALA A 94 -0.19 23.16 -6.54
CA ALA A 94 -0.71 21.82 -6.28
C ALA A 94 -2.09 21.86 -5.59
N GLN A 95 -2.30 22.76 -4.63
CA GLN A 95 -3.62 22.96 -4.01
C GLN A 95 -4.64 23.49 -5.01
N ALA A 96 -4.29 24.53 -5.79
CA ALA A 96 -5.18 25.08 -6.80
C ALA A 96 -5.64 24.00 -7.82
N ILE A 97 -4.73 23.15 -8.29
CA ILE A 97 -5.05 22.03 -9.19
C ILE A 97 -6.00 21.04 -8.49
N ARG A 98 -5.75 20.70 -7.22
CA ARG A 98 -6.67 19.80 -6.47
C ARG A 98 -8.07 20.39 -6.40
N ASP A 99 -8.18 21.65 -6.00
CA ASP A 99 -9.48 22.31 -5.81
C ASP A 99 -10.24 22.42 -7.14
N GLU A 100 -9.53 22.72 -8.24
CA GLU A 100 -10.08 22.73 -9.60
C GLU A 100 -10.68 21.37 -9.98
N TYR A 101 -9.93 20.29 -9.83
CA TYR A 101 -10.40 18.95 -10.19
C TYR A 101 -11.45 18.40 -9.24
N ILE A 102 -11.37 18.72 -7.94
CA ILE A 102 -12.42 18.41 -6.97
C ILE A 102 -13.72 19.10 -7.39
N ALA A 103 -13.69 20.39 -7.75
CA ALA A 103 -14.87 21.10 -8.22
C ALA A 103 -15.45 20.49 -9.50
N LYS A 104 -14.60 20.03 -10.44
CA LYS A 104 -15.04 19.32 -11.65
C LYS A 104 -15.75 18.00 -11.32
N VAL A 105 -15.35 17.29 -10.28
CA VAL A 105 -15.79 15.93 -9.99
C VAL A 105 -16.94 15.88 -8.96
N GLN A 106 -17.05 16.89 -8.10
CA GLN A 106 -17.97 16.89 -6.96
C GLN A 106 -19.44 16.68 -7.33
N HIS A 107 -19.85 17.02 -8.55
CA HIS A 107 -21.24 16.83 -8.98
C HIS A 107 -21.63 15.35 -9.08
N TYR A 108 -20.73 14.47 -9.50
CA TYR A 108 -20.98 13.02 -9.58
C TYR A 108 -21.34 12.43 -8.22
N GLY A 109 -20.70 12.91 -7.14
CA GLY A 109 -20.99 12.44 -5.78
C GLY A 109 -22.34 12.90 -5.23
N LYS A 110 -23.05 13.81 -5.92
CA LYS A 110 -24.38 14.30 -5.54
C LYS A 110 -25.51 13.65 -6.34
N GLU A 111 -25.18 12.79 -7.29
CA GLU A 111 -26.18 12.08 -8.08
C GLU A 111 -26.98 11.13 -7.17
N PRO A 112 -28.32 11.16 -7.23
CA PRO A 112 -29.14 10.27 -6.42
C PRO A 112 -28.99 8.82 -6.91
N THR A 113 -28.90 7.89 -5.99
CA THR A 113 -28.93 6.46 -6.32
C THR A 113 -30.32 6.04 -6.79
N VAL A 114 -30.40 4.99 -7.62
CA VAL A 114 -31.67 4.52 -8.19
C VAL A 114 -32.59 3.94 -7.11
N GLY A 115 -32.03 3.43 -6.02
CA GLY A 115 -32.78 2.92 -4.86
C GLY A 115 -31.92 2.69 -3.62
N SER A 116 -32.56 2.31 -2.51
CA SER A 116 -31.89 2.11 -1.21
C SER A 116 -30.98 0.89 -1.15
N LEU A 117 -31.22 -0.11 -2.01
CA LEU A 117 -30.39 -1.32 -2.12
C LEU A 117 -29.32 -1.19 -3.22
N ASP A 118 -29.30 -0.08 -3.93
CA ASP A 118 -28.32 0.14 -4.99
C ASP A 118 -26.93 0.33 -4.39
N LYS A 119 -25.97 -0.44 -4.88
CA LYS A 119 -24.57 -0.37 -4.44
C LYS A 119 -23.79 0.45 -5.48
N PRO A 120 -22.97 1.44 -5.07
CA PRO A 120 -22.13 2.16 -6.00
C PRO A 120 -21.11 1.20 -6.64
N ARG A 121 -20.68 1.52 -7.86
CA ARG A 121 -19.58 0.81 -8.52
C ARG A 121 -18.32 0.87 -7.66
N LYS A 122 -17.55 -0.21 -7.67
CA LYS A 122 -16.37 -0.36 -6.82
C LYS A 122 -15.10 -0.53 -7.66
N VAL A 123 -14.09 0.26 -7.33
CA VAL A 123 -12.79 0.26 -8.00
C VAL A 123 -11.80 -0.61 -7.22
N LEU A 124 -11.10 -1.51 -7.90
CA LEU A 124 -10.04 -2.32 -7.29
C LEU A 124 -8.68 -1.67 -7.55
N VAL A 125 -7.88 -1.50 -6.51
CA VAL A 125 -6.56 -0.85 -6.61
C VAL A 125 -5.48 -1.88 -6.29
N TYR A 126 -4.67 -2.21 -7.29
CA TYR A 126 -3.48 -3.03 -7.14
C TYR A 126 -2.25 -2.13 -7.15
N ALA A 127 -1.50 -2.20 -6.05
CA ALA A 127 -0.30 -1.42 -5.83
C ALA A 127 0.83 -2.37 -5.44
N ALA A 128 1.76 -2.57 -6.38
CA ALA A 128 2.87 -3.49 -6.22
C ALA A 128 3.97 -2.91 -5.34
N ARG A 129 4.70 -3.80 -4.66
CA ARG A 129 5.94 -3.43 -3.98
C ARG A 129 7.00 -3.01 -5.00
N TRP A 130 7.69 -1.90 -4.73
CA TRP A 130 8.83 -1.49 -5.54
C TRP A 130 10.05 -2.40 -5.31
N PRO A 131 10.77 -2.79 -6.37
CA PRO A 131 12.01 -3.56 -6.29
C PRO A 131 13.03 -3.02 -5.27
N GLU A 132 13.44 -3.88 -4.32
CA GLU A 132 14.39 -3.59 -3.23
C GLU A 132 14.04 -2.36 -2.35
N ASP A 133 12.75 -2.00 -2.29
CA ASP A 133 12.23 -1.06 -1.29
C ASP A 133 11.96 -1.79 0.02
N ASP A 134 12.22 -1.14 1.15
CA ASP A 134 11.95 -1.70 2.48
C ASP A 134 10.45 -1.64 2.79
N GLU A 135 9.78 -0.56 2.36
CA GLU A 135 8.34 -0.34 2.55
C GLU A 135 7.53 -0.98 1.43
N ALA A 136 6.78 -2.04 1.73
CA ALA A 136 5.94 -2.69 0.72
C ALA A 136 4.76 -1.82 0.24
N ASN A 137 4.30 -0.87 1.07
CA ASN A 137 3.07 -0.11 0.84
C ASN A 137 3.32 1.26 0.18
N ARG A 138 4.53 1.54 -0.32
CA ARG A 138 4.89 2.86 -0.87
C ARG A 138 4.01 3.27 -2.05
N ALA A 139 3.67 2.32 -2.92
CA ALA A 139 2.73 2.52 -4.03
C ALA A 139 1.31 2.85 -3.53
N GLN A 140 0.84 2.21 -2.46
CA GLN A 140 -0.45 2.49 -1.86
C GLN A 140 -0.50 3.90 -1.26
N VAL A 141 0.58 4.33 -0.61
CA VAL A 141 0.72 5.70 -0.09
C VAL A 141 0.66 6.71 -1.23
N TYR A 142 1.30 6.42 -2.37
CA TYR A 142 1.21 7.26 -3.56
C TYR A 142 -0.23 7.40 -4.06
N PHE A 143 -0.96 6.30 -4.23
CA PHE A 143 -2.37 6.31 -4.60
C PHE A 143 -3.23 7.12 -3.62
N ARG A 144 -3.04 6.91 -2.31
CA ARG A 144 -3.78 7.62 -1.25
C ARG A 144 -3.53 9.14 -1.29
N LYS A 145 -2.33 9.56 -1.70
CA LYS A 145 -1.95 10.97 -1.75
C LYS A 145 -2.45 11.67 -3.01
N TYR A 146 -2.38 11.01 -4.17
CA TYR A 146 -2.55 11.68 -5.47
C TYR A 146 -3.85 11.31 -6.20
N VAL A 147 -4.46 10.16 -5.94
CA VAL A 147 -5.65 9.70 -6.69
C VAL A 147 -6.90 9.67 -5.79
N LYS A 148 -6.75 9.12 -4.57
CA LYS A 148 -7.84 8.97 -3.61
C LYS A 148 -8.68 10.24 -3.38
N PRO A 149 -8.10 11.45 -3.20
CA PRO A 149 -8.91 12.64 -2.91
C PRO A 149 -10.01 12.92 -3.93
N PHE A 150 -9.73 12.63 -5.20
CA PHE A 150 -10.67 12.85 -6.30
C PHE A 150 -11.77 11.78 -6.36
N LEU A 151 -11.41 10.51 -6.13
CA LEU A 151 -12.39 9.43 -6.03
C LEU A 151 -13.35 9.64 -4.85
N VAL A 152 -12.83 10.12 -3.71
CA VAL A 152 -13.63 10.47 -2.53
C VAL A 152 -14.56 11.65 -2.83
N ALA A 153 -14.09 12.68 -3.53
CA ALA A 153 -14.93 13.80 -3.95
C ALA A 153 -16.08 13.36 -4.89
N ALA A 154 -15.86 12.31 -5.68
CA ALA A 154 -16.84 11.71 -6.58
C ALA A 154 -17.79 10.70 -5.91
N ALA A 155 -17.60 10.40 -4.62
CA ALA A 155 -18.26 9.29 -3.93
C ALA A 155 -18.08 7.92 -4.62
N VAL A 156 -16.92 7.68 -5.24
CA VAL A 156 -16.57 6.38 -5.85
C VAL A 156 -15.86 5.50 -4.82
N ASP A 157 -16.46 4.33 -4.54
CA ASP A 157 -15.88 3.35 -3.64
C ASP A 157 -14.65 2.69 -4.25
N PHE A 158 -13.60 2.53 -3.44
CA PHE A 158 -12.38 1.84 -3.84
C PHE A 158 -11.92 0.84 -2.78
N GLN A 159 -11.31 -0.25 -3.20
CA GLN A 159 -10.65 -1.23 -2.34
C GLN A 159 -9.19 -1.37 -2.75
N ILE A 160 -8.30 -1.11 -1.80
CA ILE A 160 -6.87 -1.36 -1.96
C ILE A 160 -6.62 -2.82 -1.62
N VAL A 161 -6.07 -3.57 -2.57
CA VAL A 161 -5.66 -4.96 -2.35
C VAL A 161 -4.25 -4.96 -1.77
N GLU A 162 -4.09 -5.59 -0.61
CA GLU A 162 -2.79 -5.68 0.06
C GLU A 162 -1.93 -6.78 -0.56
N ALA A 163 -0.79 -6.38 -1.12
CA ALA A 163 0.11 -7.23 -1.88
C ALA A 163 1.58 -6.97 -1.50
N PRO A 164 2.03 -7.37 -0.29
CA PRO A 164 3.32 -6.93 0.25
C PRO A 164 4.54 -7.66 -0.33
N LEU A 165 4.33 -8.80 -0.99
CA LEU A 165 5.39 -9.65 -1.55
C LEU A 165 5.40 -9.56 -3.08
N TYR A 166 6.55 -9.80 -3.69
CA TYR A 166 6.63 -9.93 -5.15
C TYR A 166 5.77 -11.11 -5.63
N GLY A 167 5.10 -10.92 -6.77
CA GLY A 167 4.20 -11.88 -7.38
C GLY A 167 2.88 -12.09 -6.63
N SER A 168 2.62 -11.34 -5.55
CA SER A 168 1.38 -11.49 -4.80
C SER A 168 0.17 -10.98 -5.58
N ILE A 169 0.30 -9.92 -6.40
CA ILE A 169 -0.80 -9.46 -7.27
C ILE A 169 -1.10 -10.54 -8.31
N ALA A 170 -0.08 -11.10 -8.95
CA ALA A 170 -0.25 -12.14 -9.97
C ALA A 170 -1.04 -13.34 -9.44
N ARG A 171 -0.77 -13.75 -8.19
CA ARG A 171 -1.46 -14.83 -7.50
C ARG A 171 -2.90 -14.49 -7.15
N ILE A 172 -3.13 -13.31 -6.58
CA ILE A 172 -4.49 -12.86 -6.23
C ILE A 172 -5.34 -12.80 -7.49
N VAL A 173 -4.82 -12.21 -8.56
CA VAL A 173 -5.51 -12.09 -9.85
C VAL A 173 -5.75 -13.47 -10.48
N ARG A 174 -4.77 -14.37 -10.42
CA ARG A 174 -4.94 -15.77 -10.87
C ARG A 174 -6.04 -16.47 -10.09
N ALA A 175 -6.01 -16.38 -8.76
CA ALA A 175 -7.02 -16.99 -7.88
C ALA A 175 -8.41 -16.42 -8.14
N ASP A 176 -8.52 -15.10 -8.28
CA ASP A 176 -9.78 -14.41 -8.57
C ASP A 176 -10.33 -14.81 -9.94
N THR A 177 -9.46 -14.92 -10.96
CA THR A 177 -9.83 -15.36 -12.31
C THR A 177 -10.31 -16.81 -12.30
N LEU A 178 -9.57 -17.71 -11.64
CA LEU A 178 -9.96 -19.11 -11.51
C LEU A 178 -11.27 -19.26 -10.73
N ARG A 179 -11.45 -18.53 -9.62
CA ARG A 179 -12.70 -18.50 -8.86
C ARG A 179 -13.88 -18.11 -9.76
N LYS A 180 -13.74 -17.03 -10.54
CA LYS A 180 -14.79 -16.60 -11.50
C LYS A 180 -15.10 -17.63 -12.57
N ARG A 181 -14.07 -18.30 -13.11
CA ARG A 181 -14.25 -19.40 -14.08
C ARG A 181 -15.00 -20.57 -13.46
N ARG A 182 -14.66 -20.95 -12.23
CA ARG A 182 -15.31 -22.04 -11.48
C ARG A 182 -16.76 -21.70 -11.14
N GLU A 183 -17.03 -20.46 -10.74
CA GLU A 183 -18.39 -19.94 -10.51
C GLU A 183 -19.23 -19.97 -11.80
N ALA A 184 -18.67 -19.53 -12.93
CA ALA A 184 -19.35 -19.54 -14.22
C ALA A 184 -19.66 -20.97 -14.72
N LEU A 185 -18.83 -21.95 -14.37
CA LEU A 185 -19.03 -23.36 -14.69
C LEU A 185 -19.87 -24.12 -13.65
N GLY A 186 -20.26 -23.48 -12.54
CA GLY A 186 -21.01 -24.12 -11.46
C GLY A 186 -20.22 -25.12 -10.63
N LEU A 187 -18.88 -25.14 -10.75
CA LEU A 187 -17.99 -26.01 -9.97
C LEU A 187 -17.79 -25.53 -8.53
N GLN A 188 -18.00 -24.23 -8.28
CA GLN A 188 -17.89 -23.61 -6.98
C GLN A 188 -19.09 -22.67 -6.75
N PRO A 189 -19.81 -22.78 -5.62
CA PRO A 189 -20.89 -21.85 -5.30
C PRO A 189 -20.34 -20.46 -5.02
N ARG A 190 -21.09 -19.42 -5.41
CA ARG A 190 -20.65 -18.04 -5.20
C ARG A 190 -20.71 -17.70 -3.69
N PRO A 191 -19.72 -16.97 -3.12
CA PRO A 191 -19.72 -16.67 -1.68
C PRO A 191 -20.99 -15.98 -1.16
N ALA A 192 -21.60 -15.12 -1.98
CA ALA A 192 -22.85 -14.43 -1.64
C ALA A 192 -24.05 -15.38 -1.53
N GLU A 193 -24.08 -16.47 -2.30
CA GLU A 193 -25.16 -17.47 -2.23
C GLU A 193 -25.11 -18.22 -0.90
N ILE A 194 -23.90 -18.52 -0.41
CA ILE A 194 -23.68 -19.18 0.88
C ILE A 194 -24.09 -18.25 2.03
N ALA A 195 -23.73 -16.97 1.96
CA ALA A 195 -23.91 -16.03 3.07
C ALA A 195 -25.36 -15.60 3.29
N THR A 196 -26.16 -15.49 2.22
CA THR A 196 -27.47 -14.82 2.29
C THR A 196 -28.64 -15.79 2.44
N GLY A 197 -28.46 -17.08 2.17
CA GLY A 197 -29.53 -18.10 2.21
C GLY A 197 -30.75 -17.74 1.33
N ALA A 198 -30.57 -16.82 0.39
CA ALA A 198 -31.64 -16.25 -0.42
C ALA A 198 -32.12 -17.26 -1.48
N PRO A 199 -33.38 -17.18 -1.92
CA PRO A 199 -33.87 -18.00 -3.04
C PRO A 199 -32.96 -17.82 -4.27
N PRO A 200 -32.73 -18.89 -5.06
CA PRO A 200 -31.74 -18.88 -6.15
C PRO A 200 -32.03 -17.82 -7.22
N GLN A 201 -33.31 -17.50 -7.45
CA GLN A 201 -33.72 -16.47 -8.40
C GLN A 201 -33.27 -15.05 -7.97
N VAL A 202 -33.43 -14.73 -6.68
CA VAL A 202 -33.04 -13.43 -6.13
C VAL A 202 -31.51 -13.33 -6.07
N ALA A 203 -30.85 -14.42 -5.69
CA ALA A 203 -29.39 -14.50 -5.71
C ALA A 203 -28.83 -14.28 -7.13
N ALA A 204 -29.45 -14.87 -8.16
CA ALA A 204 -29.04 -14.69 -9.55
C ALA A 204 -29.22 -13.23 -10.05
N ILE A 205 -30.28 -12.53 -9.65
CA ILE A 205 -30.49 -11.12 -10.00
C ILE A 205 -29.46 -10.24 -9.30
N SER A 206 -29.24 -10.45 -8.01
CA SER A 206 -28.22 -9.73 -7.23
C SER A 206 -26.82 -9.94 -7.81
N ALA A 207 -26.50 -11.18 -8.17
CA ALA A 207 -25.25 -11.56 -8.81
C ALA A 207 -25.01 -10.82 -10.14
N LYS A 208 -26.00 -10.81 -11.04
CA LYS A 208 -25.89 -10.10 -12.31
C LYS A 208 -25.68 -8.60 -12.10
N SER A 209 -26.38 -8.02 -11.13
CA SER A 209 -26.18 -6.62 -10.76
C SER A 209 -24.78 -6.37 -10.22
N GLU A 210 -24.24 -7.26 -9.38
CA GLU A 210 -22.89 -7.15 -8.84
C GLU A 210 -21.82 -7.29 -9.93
N ASP A 211 -22.02 -8.22 -10.88
CA ASP A 211 -21.14 -8.40 -12.04
C ASP A 211 -21.14 -7.15 -12.93
N GLN A 212 -22.31 -6.55 -13.18
CA GLN A 212 -22.42 -5.30 -13.93
C GLN A 212 -21.73 -4.13 -13.20
N ARG A 213 -21.93 -3.98 -11.89
CA ARG A 213 -21.25 -2.95 -11.08
C ARG A 213 -19.74 -3.15 -11.03
N TRP A 214 -19.28 -4.40 -11.08
CA TRP A 214 -17.85 -4.72 -11.18
C TRP A 214 -17.27 -4.31 -12.54
N LEU A 215 -18.02 -4.53 -13.64
CA LEU A 215 -17.63 -4.13 -14.99
C LEU A 215 -17.63 -2.60 -15.19
N GLU A 216 -18.62 -1.89 -14.62
CA GLU A 216 -18.74 -0.43 -14.63
C GLU A 216 -17.70 0.27 -13.76
N GLY A 217 -17.13 -0.47 -12.80
CA GLY A 217 -16.02 -0.04 -11.97
C GLY A 217 -14.74 0.10 -12.78
N GLY A 218 -13.64 -0.38 -12.21
CA GLY A 218 -12.35 -0.29 -12.87
C GLY A 218 -11.27 -0.91 -12.01
N VAL A 219 -10.16 -1.24 -12.65
CA VAL A 219 -8.97 -1.77 -11.97
C VAL A 219 -7.84 -0.77 -12.12
N VAL A 220 -7.38 -0.22 -10.99
CA VAL A 220 -6.26 0.73 -10.94
C VAL A 220 -4.97 -0.01 -10.68
N LEU A 221 -4.01 0.11 -11.59
CA LEU A 221 -2.67 -0.46 -11.50
C LEU A 221 -1.67 0.66 -11.21
N VAL A 222 -1.05 0.63 -10.05
CA VAL A 222 -0.08 1.66 -9.62
C VAL A 222 1.34 1.22 -9.95
N GLY A 223 1.91 1.85 -10.97
CA GLY A 223 3.27 1.59 -11.46
C GLY A 223 3.42 0.33 -12.32
N ARG A 224 4.57 0.23 -12.99
CA ARG A 224 4.87 -0.87 -13.92
C ARG A 224 4.91 -2.27 -13.28
N PRO A 225 5.43 -2.48 -12.05
CA PRO A 225 5.37 -3.80 -11.42
C PRO A 225 3.93 -4.33 -11.25
N ALA A 226 2.97 -3.44 -10.95
CA ALA A 226 1.57 -3.83 -10.83
C ALA A 226 1.00 -4.31 -12.17
N LEU A 227 1.34 -3.63 -13.29
CA LEU A 227 0.94 -4.06 -14.63
C LEU A 227 1.50 -5.45 -14.99
N LYS A 228 2.80 -5.65 -14.77
CA LYS A 228 3.47 -6.93 -15.05
C LYS A 228 2.85 -8.08 -14.26
N GLU A 229 2.66 -7.90 -12.96
CA GLU A 229 2.05 -8.93 -12.11
C GLU A 229 0.58 -9.17 -12.46
N TYR A 230 -0.20 -8.11 -12.71
CA TYR A 230 -1.61 -8.22 -13.03
C TYR A 230 -1.85 -9.02 -14.32
N LEU A 231 -1.16 -8.67 -15.41
CA LEU A 231 -1.29 -9.37 -16.67
C LEU A 231 -0.71 -10.79 -16.61
N ALA A 232 0.41 -11.02 -15.90
CA ALA A 232 0.90 -12.37 -15.67
C ALA A 232 -0.11 -13.25 -14.90
N GLY A 233 -0.81 -12.66 -13.93
CA GLY A 233 -1.89 -13.30 -13.18
C GLY A 233 -3.10 -13.63 -14.04
N LEU A 234 -3.57 -12.69 -14.86
CA LEU A 234 -4.66 -12.90 -15.81
C LEU A 234 -4.32 -14.03 -16.80
N ARG A 235 -3.12 -13.97 -17.39
CA ARG A 235 -2.61 -15.02 -18.28
C ARG A 235 -2.62 -16.39 -17.63
N ALA A 236 -2.07 -16.50 -16.43
CA ALA A 236 -2.05 -17.76 -15.69
C ALA A 236 -3.45 -18.22 -15.25
N GLY A 237 -4.41 -17.31 -15.08
CA GLY A 237 -5.79 -17.63 -14.71
C GLY A 237 -6.62 -18.16 -15.88
N TRP A 238 -6.43 -17.61 -17.09
CA TRP A 238 -7.16 -18.02 -18.29
C TRP A 238 -6.54 -19.19 -19.03
N ARG A 239 -5.20 -19.28 -19.09
CA ARG A 239 -4.49 -20.31 -19.85
C ARG A 239 -4.41 -21.66 -19.13
N ASN A 240 -4.34 -21.65 -17.80
CA ASN A 240 -4.29 -22.89 -17.03
C ASN A 240 -5.67 -23.52 -16.89
N GLY A 241 -5.70 -24.80 -16.52
CA GLY A 241 -6.94 -25.50 -16.24
C GLY A 241 -7.75 -24.90 -15.09
N VAL A 242 -9.02 -25.30 -15.01
CA VAL A 242 -9.97 -24.81 -13.99
C VAL A 242 -9.87 -25.60 -12.68
N ASP A 243 -8.83 -26.41 -12.50
CA ASP A 243 -8.58 -27.14 -11.26
C ASP A 243 -8.45 -26.20 -10.06
N ASP A 244 -8.68 -26.74 -8.86
CA ASP A 244 -8.45 -25.98 -7.63
C ASP A 244 -7.00 -25.52 -7.60
N TRP A 245 -6.80 -24.23 -7.34
CA TRP A 245 -5.46 -23.68 -7.26
C TRP A 245 -4.78 -24.16 -5.98
N THR A 246 -3.95 -25.20 -6.11
CA THR A 246 -3.37 -25.96 -5.00
C THR A 246 -1.93 -25.56 -4.68
N TRP A 247 -1.50 -24.35 -5.04
CA TRP A 247 -0.11 -23.91 -4.86
C TRP A 247 0.42 -24.07 -3.42
N GLU A 248 -0.39 -23.73 -2.41
CA GLU A 248 0.02 -23.94 -1.01
C GLU A 248 0.09 -25.42 -0.64
N LYS A 249 -0.88 -26.22 -1.10
CA LYS A 249 -0.92 -27.67 -0.86
C LYS A 249 0.24 -28.39 -1.54
N GLU A 250 0.66 -27.93 -2.71
CA GLU A 250 1.87 -28.44 -3.39
C GLU A 250 3.12 -28.22 -2.52
N VAL A 251 3.26 -27.03 -1.93
CA VAL A 251 4.38 -26.73 -1.02
C VAL A 251 4.31 -27.60 0.24
N GLU A 252 3.12 -27.79 0.82
CA GLU A 252 2.92 -28.68 1.96
C GLU A 252 3.26 -30.13 1.61
N SER A 253 2.77 -30.65 0.49
CA SER A 253 3.05 -32.01 0.04
C SER A 253 4.55 -32.25 -0.17
N GLN A 254 5.29 -31.24 -0.62
CA GLN A 254 6.74 -31.31 -0.76
C GLN A 254 7.44 -31.31 0.60
N ILE A 255 6.98 -30.51 1.57
CA ILE A 255 7.49 -30.53 2.94
C ILE A 255 7.25 -31.89 3.61
N GLU A 256 6.07 -32.49 3.39
CA GLU A 256 5.73 -33.82 3.88
C GLU A 256 6.56 -34.92 3.19
N TRP A 257 6.83 -34.77 1.90
CA TRP A 257 7.65 -35.70 1.13
C TRP A 257 9.12 -35.67 1.54
N ASP A 258 9.67 -34.48 1.82
CA ASP A 258 11.06 -34.30 2.27
C ASP A 258 11.40 -35.07 3.56
N GLY A 259 10.40 -35.47 4.35
CA GLY A 259 10.57 -36.38 5.49
C GLY A 259 11.34 -35.81 6.68
N VAL A 260 11.82 -34.57 6.63
CA VAL A 260 12.61 -33.91 7.70
C VAL A 260 11.90 -33.95 9.07
N PHE A 261 10.57 -33.78 9.07
CA PHE A 261 9.74 -33.82 10.28
C PHE A 261 9.10 -35.19 10.53
N LYS A 262 9.33 -36.19 9.67
CA LYS A 262 8.88 -37.56 9.91
C LYS A 262 9.87 -38.22 10.84
N ASN A 263 9.58 -38.23 12.15
CA ASN A 263 10.24 -39.15 13.07
C ASN A 263 9.37 -40.36 13.38
N TYR A 264 10.04 -41.50 13.26
CA TYR A 264 9.59 -42.87 13.42
C TYR A 264 9.72 -43.23 14.90
N GLU A 265 8.70 -42.94 15.70
CA GLU A 265 8.41 -43.73 16.90
C GLU A 265 6.96 -43.45 17.28
N ASN A 266 6.06 -44.36 16.86
CA ASN A 266 4.88 -44.65 17.65
C ASN A 266 5.40 -45.23 18.97
N VAL A 267 5.85 -44.36 19.89
CA VAL A 267 5.72 -44.72 21.29
C VAL A 267 4.21 -44.63 21.51
N GLU A 268 3.54 -45.78 21.41
CA GLU A 268 2.26 -46.00 22.05
C GLU A 268 2.47 -45.65 23.53
N ILE A 269 2.26 -44.38 23.86
CA ILE A 269 1.97 -43.99 25.22
C ILE A 269 0.60 -44.60 25.46
N GLU A 270 0.60 -45.77 26.08
CA GLU A 270 -0.59 -46.43 26.61
C GLU A 270 -1.20 -45.48 27.64
N LEU A 271 -2.05 -44.57 27.17
CA LEU A 271 -2.84 -43.72 28.02
C LEU A 271 -3.75 -44.65 28.84
N PRO A 272 -3.78 -44.55 30.17
CA PRO A 272 -4.74 -45.31 30.97
C PRO A 272 -6.16 -44.98 30.49
N PRO A 273 -7.07 -45.97 30.48
CA PRO A 273 -8.40 -45.80 29.91
C PRO A 273 -9.12 -44.61 30.55
N PRO A 274 -9.83 -43.78 29.76
CA PRO A 274 -10.54 -42.64 30.30
C PRO A 274 -11.60 -43.10 31.32
N PRO A 275 -11.80 -42.37 32.43
CA PRO A 275 -12.87 -42.69 33.36
C PRO A 275 -14.23 -42.62 32.65
N PRO A 276 -15.19 -43.48 33.03
CA PRO A 276 -16.49 -43.52 32.38
C PRO A 276 -17.18 -42.15 32.48
N PRO A 277 -17.87 -41.70 31.42
CA PRO A 277 -18.53 -40.41 31.41
C PRO A 277 -19.60 -40.36 32.51
N PRO A 278 -19.74 -39.23 33.24
CA PRO A 278 -20.79 -39.09 34.24
C PRO A 278 -22.16 -39.21 33.56
N GLN A 279 -23.02 -40.08 34.10
CA GLN A 279 -24.41 -40.21 33.65
C GLN A 279 -25.09 -38.84 33.73
N ARG A 280 -25.34 -38.23 32.57
CA ARG A 280 -26.06 -36.96 32.47
C ARG A 280 -27.48 -37.18 32.98
N SER A 281 -27.84 -36.43 34.01
CA SER A 281 -29.16 -36.46 34.62
C SER A 281 -30.25 -36.05 33.62
N PHE A 282 -31.39 -36.73 33.72
CA PHE A 282 -32.58 -36.60 32.87
C PHE A 282 -33.12 -35.16 32.78
N TRP A 283 -32.83 -34.32 33.78
CA TRP A 283 -33.32 -32.94 33.89
C TRP A 283 -32.64 -31.94 32.95
N SER A 284 -31.53 -32.31 32.30
CA SER A 284 -30.82 -31.45 31.33
C SER A 284 -31.43 -31.43 29.91
N ARG A 285 -32.45 -32.26 29.63
CA ARG A 285 -33.13 -32.31 28.32
C ARG A 285 -34.27 -31.30 28.15
N ILE A 286 -34.72 -30.61 29.21
CA ILE A 286 -35.93 -29.78 29.15
C ILE A 286 -35.66 -28.35 28.66
N PHE A 287 -34.41 -27.87 28.69
CA PHE A 287 -34.06 -26.49 28.31
C PHE A 287 -33.14 -26.35 27.08
N SER A 288 -32.93 -27.43 26.32
CA SER A 288 -32.12 -27.35 25.08
C SER A 288 -33.01 -27.01 23.88
N ARG A 289 -32.84 -25.79 23.33
CA ARG A 289 -33.35 -25.42 22.01
C ARG A 289 -32.83 -26.40 20.96
N PRO A 290 -33.61 -26.78 19.93
CA PRO A 290 -33.10 -27.57 18.82
C PRO A 290 -32.03 -26.76 18.09
N GLY A 291 -30.76 -27.16 18.25
CA GLY A 291 -29.67 -26.69 17.40
C GLY A 291 -29.82 -27.26 15.99
N PRO A 292 -29.31 -26.56 14.96
CA PRO A 292 -29.33 -27.06 13.59
C PRO A 292 -28.66 -28.44 13.54
N GLN A 293 -29.31 -29.39 12.88
CA GLN A 293 -28.76 -30.72 12.65
C GLN A 293 -27.41 -30.58 11.95
N ALA A 294 -26.35 -31.10 12.58
CA ALA A 294 -25.06 -31.26 11.93
C ALA A 294 -25.26 -32.26 10.79
N ILE A 295 -25.19 -31.76 9.56
CA ILE A 295 -25.04 -32.58 8.37
C ILE A 295 -23.77 -33.41 8.58
N PRO A 296 -23.79 -34.74 8.42
CA PRO A 296 -22.57 -35.53 8.53
C PRO A 296 -21.57 -35.02 7.50
N ALA A 297 -20.43 -34.52 7.98
CA ALA A 297 -19.27 -34.25 7.14
C ALA A 297 -18.80 -35.60 6.58
N GLY A 298 -19.28 -35.94 5.39
CA GLY A 298 -18.72 -37.04 4.62
C GLY A 298 -17.24 -36.76 4.33
N PRO A 299 -16.40 -37.79 4.17
CA PRO A 299 -15.01 -37.62 3.78
C PRO A 299 -14.97 -37.01 2.37
N THR A 300 -14.70 -35.72 2.27
CA THR A 300 -14.47 -35.03 0.99
C THR A 300 -13.03 -35.26 0.53
N SER A 301 -12.73 -36.51 0.13
CA SER A 301 -11.62 -36.82 -0.75
C SER A 301 -12.14 -37.34 -2.08
N ASN A 302 -13.10 -36.63 -2.67
CA ASN A 302 -13.45 -36.83 -4.06
C ASN A 302 -12.59 -35.84 -4.86
N THR A 303 -11.45 -36.29 -5.37
CA THR A 303 -10.79 -35.63 -6.49
C THR A 303 -11.69 -35.81 -7.71
N SER A 304 -12.77 -35.02 -7.79
CA SER A 304 -13.58 -34.89 -9.00
C SER A 304 -12.69 -34.27 -10.07
N THR A 305 -12.08 -35.10 -10.90
CA THR A 305 -11.31 -34.63 -12.05
C THR A 305 -12.26 -33.86 -12.96
N VAL A 306 -12.01 -32.56 -13.10
CA VAL A 306 -12.80 -31.71 -14.01
C VAL A 306 -12.60 -32.24 -15.44
N PRO A 307 -13.66 -32.36 -16.26
CA PRO A 307 -13.52 -32.83 -17.63
C PRO A 307 -12.64 -31.91 -18.49
N ALA A 308 -11.76 -32.47 -19.32
CA ALA A 308 -10.75 -31.74 -20.11
C ALA A 308 -11.31 -30.54 -20.91
N HIS A 309 -12.51 -30.67 -21.49
CA HIS A 309 -13.15 -29.60 -22.27
C HIS A 309 -13.52 -28.35 -21.45
N MET A 310 -13.67 -28.48 -20.12
CA MET A 310 -13.96 -27.34 -19.23
C MET A 310 -12.70 -26.55 -18.86
N HIS A 311 -11.50 -27.07 -19.15
CA HIS A 311 -10.23 -26.39 -18.86
C HIS A 311 -9.90 -25.29 -19.88
N GLU A 312 -10.47 -25.39 -21.08
CA GLU A 312 -10.27 -24.40 -22.14
C GLU A 312 -10.90 -23.05 -21.76
N ALA A 313 -10.26 -21.97 -22.20
CA ALA A 313 -10.81 -20.63 -22.01
C ALA A 313 -12.00 -20.42 -22.97
N PRO A 314 -13.09 -19.78 -22.52
CA PRO A 314 -14.21 -19.48 -23.41
C PRO A 314 -13.79 -18.52 -24.53
N SER A 315 -14.24 -18.79 -25.75
CA SER A 315 -14.09 -17.90 -26.91
C SER A 315 -15.47 -17.44 -27.38
N PRO A 316 -15.83 -16.15 -27.27
CA PRO A 316 -15.03 -15.00 -26.80
C PRO A 316 -14.82 -14.98 -25.28
N LEU A 317 -13.75 -14.30 -24.83
CA LEU A 317 -13.49 -14.06 -23.41
C LEU A 317 -14.61 -13.21 -22.79
N PRO A 318 -14.98 -13.44 -21.52
CA PRO A 318 -16.02 -12.67 -20.85
C PRO A 318 -15.56 -11.23 -20.60
N GLN A 319 -16.50 -10.29 -20.52
CA GLN A 319 -16.18 -8.87 -20.34
C GLN A 319 -15.26 -8.62 -19.13
N HIS A 320 -14.35 -7.66 -19.28
CA HIS A 320 -13.38 -7.28 -18.27
C HIS A 320 -13.50 -5.78 -17.95
N PRO A 321 -13.36 -5.36 -16.68
CA PRO A 321 -13.38 -3.95 -16.32
C PRO A 321 -12.19 -3.22 -16.95
N PRO A 322 -12.35 -1.94 -17.30
CA PRO A 322 -11.26 -1.12 -17.80
C PRO A 322 -10.12 -0.95 -16.79
N LEU A 323 -8.89 -0.86 -17.30
CA LEU A 323 -7.66 -0.70 -16.54
C LEU A 323 -7.25 0.78 -16.48
N LEU A 324 -6.95 1.32 -15.30
CA LEU A 324 -6.32 2.63 -15.13
C LEU A 324 -4.84 2.43 -14.82
N LEU A 325 -3.97 2.96 -15.68
CA LEU A 325 -2.52 2.88 -15.50
C LEU A 325 -2.03 4.16 -14.82
N VAL A 326 -1.67 4.08 -13.54
CA VAL A 326 -1.19 5.24 -12.76
C VAL A 326 0.34 5.23 -12.73
N PRO A 327 1.03 6.20 -13.37
CA PRO A 327 2.48 6.23 -13.38
C PRO A 327 3.02 6.42 -11.97
N TRP A 328 3.96 5.58 -11.60
CA TRP A 328 4.60 5.65 -10.29
C TRP A 328 6.06 5.22 -10.37
N THR A 329 6.94 6.06 -9.85
CA THR A 329 8.38 5.81 -9.74
C THR A 329 8.84 6.09 -8.31
N ASN A 330 9.60 5.14 -7.75
CA ASN A 330 10.28 5.34 -6.48
C ASN A 330 11.79 5.46 -6.71
N TYR A 331 12.39 6.49 -6.13
CA TYR A 331 13.83 6.71 -6.20
C TYR A 331 14.49 6.21 -4.92
N LEU A 332 15.45 5.30 -5.05
CA LEU A 332 16.13 4.64 -3.94
C LEU A 332 17.66 4.80 -4.05
N GLY A 333 18.29 5.07 -2.91
CA GLY A 333 19.74 5.15 -2.79
C GLY A 333 20.32 6.56 -2.99
N PHE A 334 21.60 6.72 -2.63
CA PHE A 334 22.26 8.02 -2.60
C PHE A 334 22.42 8.67 -3.99
N THR A 335 22.66 7.87 -5.02
CA THR A 335 22.82 8.35 -6.40
C THR A 335 21.55 8.97 -6.98
N GLN A 336 20.38 8.62 -6.44
CA GLN A 336 19.09 9.08 -6.92
C GLN A 336 18.52 10.26 -6.11
N ILE A 337 19.24 10.76 -5.09
CA ILE A 337 18.85 11.93 -4.30
C ILE A 337 18.54 13.18 -5.15
N PRO A 338 19.28 13.51 -6.23
CA PRO A 338 18.94 14.67 -7.06
C PRO A 338 17.53 14.59 -7.65
N TYR A 339 17.09 13.39 -8.07
CA TYR A 339 15.73 13.17 -8.55
C TYR A 339 14.69 13.27 -7.43
N MET A 340 15.03 12.85 -6.21
CA MET A 340 14.16 13.04 -5.04
C MET A 340 13.96 14.52 -4.72
N ILE A 341 15.03 15.33 -4.77
CA ILE A 341 14.97 16.78 -4.56
C ILE A 341 14.16 17.43 -5.68
N TYR A 342 14.38 17.05 -6.93
CA TYR A 342 13.60 17.55 -8.06
C TYR A 342 12.10 17.29 -7.86
N ASN A 343 11.72 16.05 -7.52
CA ASN A 343 10.33 15.69 -7.24
C ASN A 343 9.72 16.46 -6.05
N PHE A 344 10.54 16.82 -5.06
CA PHE A 344 10.08 17.55 -3.88
C PHE A 344 9.60 18.97 -4.24
N PHE A 345 10.23 19.61 -5.23
CA PHE A 345 9.88 20.94 -5.74
C PHE A 345 8.94 20.93 -6.95
N THR A 346 8.53 19.76 -7.43
CA THR A 346 7.67 19.58 -8.61
C THR A 346 6.45 18.72 -8.29
N GLU A 347 5.92 18.81 -7.08
CA GLU A 347 4.79 18.00 -6.64
C GLU A 347 3.50 18.30 -7.42
N ARG A 348 3.35 19.52 -7.94
CA ARG A 348 2.20 19.89 -8.78
C ARG A 348 1.97 18.94 -9.96
N HIS A 349 3.04 18.39 -10.55
CA HIS A 349 2.93 17.50 -11.71
C HIS A 349 2.32 16.15 -11.31
N ARG A 350 2.76 15.57 -10.20
CA ARG A 350 2.19 14.32 -9.64
C ARG A 350 0.72 14.48 -9.23
N VAL A 351 0.38 15.66 -8.70
CA VAL A 351 -1.01 15.99 -8.37
C VAL A 351 -1.86 16.09 -9.63
N LYS A 352 -1.34 16.75 -10.68
CA LYS A 352 -2.02 16.87 -11.97
C LYS A 352 -2.24 15.49 -12.61
N GLU A 353 -1.19 14.68 -12.71
CA GLU A 353 -1.25 13.31 -13.26
C GLU A 353 -2.27 12.43 -12.49
N GLY A 354 -2.25 12.50 -11.16
CA GLY A 354 -3.22 11.77 -10.32
C GLY A 354 -4.66 12.28 -10.48
N ALA A 355 -4.84 13.59 -10.68
CA ALA A 355 -6.13 14.21 -10.92
C ALA A 355 -6.71 13.81 -12.29
N GLU A 356 -5.89 13.84 -13.34
CA GLU A 356 -6.27 13.44 -14.70
C GLU A 356 -6.62 11.95 -14.76
N SER A 357 -5.80 11.11 -14.13
CA SER A 357 -6.06 9.68 -14.00
C SER A 357 -7.38 9.39 -13.28
N ALA A 358 -7.64 10.08 -12.18
CA ALA A 358 -8.91 9.94 -11.46
C ALA A 358 -10.10 10.46 -12.27
N PHE A 359 -9.94 11.60 -12.94
CA PHE A 359 -10.98 12.22 -13.76
C PHE A 359 -11.39 11.30 -14.92
N ALA A 360 -10.43 10.68 -15.62
CA ALA A 360 -10.70 9.73 -16.69
C ALA A 360 -11.50 8.51 -16.20
N LEU A 361 -11.15 7.98 -15.02
CA LEU A 361 -11.87 6.86 -14.40
C LEU A 361 -13.30 7.26 -14.03
N ILE A 362 -13.49 8.44 -13.45
CA ILE A 362 -14.80 8.92 -13.00
C ILE A 362 -15.72 9.18 -14.20
N THR A 363 -15.21 9.85 -15.23
CA THR A 363 -15.94 10.16 -16.48
C THR A 363 -16.08 8.97 -17.43
N ASN A 364 -15.48 7.82 -17.09
CA ASN A 364 -15.49 6.59 -17.89
C ASN A 364 -14.91 6.76 -19.31
N GLN A 365 -13.91 7.64 -19.46
CA GLN A 365 -13.17 7.85 -20.70
C GLN A 365 -12.31 6.63 -20.98
N THR A 366 -12.76 5.77 -21.89
CA THR A 366 -12.18 4.44 -22.11
C THR A 366 -11.88 4.20 -23.58
N ARG A 367 -10.70 3.63 -23.85
CA ARG A 367 -10.26 3.18 -25.18
C ARG A 367 -9.84 1.71 -25.15
N ALA A 368 -9.65 1.10 -26.31
CA ALA A 368 -9.08 -0.25 -26.39
C ALA A 368 -7.63 -0.24 -25.89
N PHE A 369 -7.23 -1.32 -25.19
CA PHE A 369 -5.85 -1.53 -24.78
C PHE A 369 -4.99 -1.78 -26.02
N GLU A 370 -3.92 -1.01 -26.16
CA GLU A 370 -3.01 -1.13 -27.31
C GLU A 370 -1.95 -2.18 -27.01
N GLY A 371 -2.04 -3.31 -27.72
CA GLY A 371 -1.09 -4.41 -27.65
C GLY A 371 0.29 -4.04 -28.21
N PRO A 372 1.21 -5.02 -28.29
CA PRO A 372 2.51 -4.80 -28.89
C PRO A 372 2.31 -4.65 -30.39
N HIS A 373 2.89 -3.62 -30.99
CA HIS A 373 2.87 -3.46 -32.44
C HIS A 373 3.49 -4.71 -33.08
N LYS A 374 2.69 -5.45 -33.86
CA LYS A 374 3.19 -6.59 -34.63
C LYS A 374 4.20 -6.01 -35.61
N LYS A 375 5.48 -6.35 -35.45
CA LYS A 375 6.45 -6.15 -36.52
C LYS A 375 6.02 -7.09 -37.63
N ASP A 376 5.50 -6.55 -38.73
CA ASP A 376 5.22 -7.34 -39.90
C ASP A 376 6.48 -8.16 -40.24
N ALA A 377 6.29 -9.44 -40.55
CA ALA A 377 7.39 -10.38 -40.79
C ALA A 377 8.25 -9.98 -42.01
N ASP A 378 7.75 -9.06 -42.83
CA ASP A 378 8.42 -8.50 -43.99
C ASP A 378 9.08 -7.16 -43.61
N GLY A 379 10.23 -7.24 -42.94
CA GLY A 379 11.41 -6.34 -43.08
C GLY A 379 11.31 -4.81 -42.94
N ASP A 380 10.15 -4.17 -42.97
CA ASP A 380 10.05 -2.72 -43.15
C ASP A 380 9.80 -2.01 -41.82
N ALA A 381 10.85 -1.98 -41.00
CA ALA A 381 10.88 -1.39 -39.65
C ALA A 381 10.70 0.16 -39.61
N HIS A 382 10.16 0.78 -40.66
CA HIS A 382 10.07 2.23 -40.80
C HIS A 382 8.64 2.80 -40.94
N LEU A 383 7.59 1.97 -40.96
CA LEU A 383 6.24 2.41 -41.37
C LEU A 383 5.21 2.60 -40.26
N SER A 384 5.50 2.27 -39.00
CA SER A 384 4.61 2.62 -37.88
C SER A 384 5.23 3.75 -37.05
N PRO A 385 4.50 4.86 -36.80
CA PRO A 385 4.99 5.92 -35.92
C PRO A 385 5.28 5.32 -34.55
N GLU A 386 6.36 5.76 -33.90
CA GLU A 386 6.83 5.37 -32.56
C GLU A 386 5.86 5.81 -31.45
N LEU A 387 4.56 5.53 -31.59
CA LEU A 387 3.58 5.76 -30.55
C LEU A 387 3.78 4.67 -29.49
N PRO A 388 4.06 5.05 -28.23
CA PRO A 388 4.31 4.08 -27.17
C PRO A 388 3.06 3.21 -26.96
N SER A 389 3.24 1.90 -26.99
CA SER A 389 2.20 0.92 -26.67
C SER A 389 1.85 1.00 -25.18
N ASP A 390 0.63 0.60 -24.79
CA ASP A 390 0.26 0.49 -23.38
C ASP A 390 1.10 -0.57 -22.63
N ILE A 391 1.70 -1.49 -23.38
CA ILE A 391 2.67 -2.46 -22.85
C ILE A 391 3.96 -1.79 -22.39
N ASP A 392 4.35 -0.70 -23.04
CA ASP A 392 5.54 0.08 -22.72
C ASP A 392 5.31 1.04 -21.54
N PHE A 393 4.15 0.95 -20.89
CA PHE A 393 3.83 1.73 -19.71
C PHE A 393 4.90 1.56 -18.63
N GLY A 394 5.51 2.70 -18.28
CA GLY A 394 6.50 2.80 -17.21
C GLY A 394 7.81 2.07 -17.47
N VAL A 395 8.19 1.74 -18.72
CA VAL A 395 9.52 1.14 -19.04
C VAL A 395 10.66 1.97 -18.40
N GLU A 396 10.58 3.29 -18.52
CA GLU A 396 11.57 4.23 -17.96
C GLU A 396 11.75 4.08 -16.45
N SER A 397 10.71 3.65 -15.73
CA SER A 397 10.75 3.48 -14.27
C SER A 397 11.68 2.35 -13.84
N GLU A 398 11.91 1.35 -14.69
CA GLU A 398 12.75 0.19 -14.36
C GLU A 398 14.23 0.52 -14.29
N LYS A 399 14.66 1.58 -14.98
CA LYS A 399 16.04 2.09 -14.94
C LYS A 399 16.47 2.48 -13.52
N PHE A 400 15.49 2.79 -12.66
CA PHE A 400 15.72 3.20 -11.28
C PHE A 400 15.69 2.04 -10.28
N TYR A 401 15.51 0.79 -10.72
CA TYR A 401 15.63 -0.37 -9.84
C TYR A 401 17.06 -0.50 -9.31
N LYS A 402 17.20 -0.89 -8.04
CA LYS A 402 18.52 -1.19 -7.48
C LYS A 402 19.10 -2.42 -8.18
N LYS A 403 20.39 -2.38 -8.50
CA LYS A 403 21.12 -3.52 -9.09
C LYS A 403 21.10 -4.78 -8.20
N GLU A 404 20.95 -4.60 -6.90
CA GLU A 404 20.77 -5.69 -5.93
C GLU A 404 19.55 -6.56 -6.24
N TYR A 405 18.54 -6.00 -6.92
CA TYR A 405 17.33 -6.72 -7.32
C TYR A 405 17.62 -7.93 -8.21
N ASP A 406 18.64 -7.86 -9.08
CA ASP A 406 19.01 -8.97 -9.96
C ASP A 406 19.54 -10.18 -9.17
N ASN A 407 20.14 -9.93 -8.00
CA ASN A 407 20.74 -10.95 -7.14
C ASN A 407 19.80 -11.49 -6.06
N ILE A 408 18.50 -11.13 -6.08
CA ILE A 408 17.52 -11.59 -5.08
C ILE A 408 17.49 -13.11 -4.96
N THR A 409 17.52 -13.81 -6.10
CA THR A 409 17.41 -15.28 -6.12
C THR A 409 18.60 -15.94 -5.44
N ALA A 410 19.82 -15.44 -5.67
CA ALA A 410 21.02 -15.91 -4.99
C ALA A 410 20.97 -15.63 -3.48
N ARG A 411 20.52 -14.42 -3.07
CA ARG A 411 20.32 -14.07 -1.66
C ARG A 411 19.30 -14.98 -0.96
N GLN A 412 18.18 -15.27 -1.62
CA GLN A 412 17.16 -16.20 -1.12
C GLN A 412 17.69 -17.62 -0.99
N MET A 413 18.50 -18.09 -1.95
CA MET A 413 19.16 -19.40 -1.86
C MET A 413 20.11 -19.46 -0.66
N GLY A 414 20.92 -18.43 -0.44
CA GLY A 414 21.78 -18.32 0.75
C GLY A 414 20.97 -18.44 2.05
N GLN A 415 19.93 -17.61 2.21
CA GLN A 415 19.02 -17.65 3.36
C GLN A 415 18.35 -19.02 3.55
N ARG A 416 18.00 -19.69 2.45
CA ARG A 416 17.42 -21.04 2.48
C ARG A 416 18.43 -22.04 3.02
N THR A 417 19.67 -22.03 2.53
CA THR A 417 20.72 -22.95 3.00
C THR A 417 21.08 -22.72 4.47
N GLU A 418 21.19 -21.46 4.92
CA GLU A 418 21.45 -21.12 6.32
C GLU A 418 20.31 -21.58 7.24
N TYR A 419 19.06 -21.39 6.81
CA TYR A 419 17.91 -21.86 7.56
C TYR A 419 17.95 -23.38 7.73
N TYR A 420 18.17 -24.15 6.65
CA TYR A 420 18.23 -25.60 6.73
C TYR A 420 19.40 -26.12 7.59
N LYS A 421 20.54 -25.42 7.62
CA LYS A 421 21.63 -25.74 8.55
C LYS A 421 21.18 -25.58 10.01
N SER A 422 20.53 -24.45 10.34
CA SER A 422 20.04 -24.18 11.69
C SER A 422 18.80 -25.00 12.09
N LEU A 423 18.04 -25.52 11.12
CA LEU A 423 16.79 -26.22 11.36
C LEU A 423 17.01 -27.56 12.06
N GLY A 424 18.08 -28.28 11.71
CA GLY A 424 18.41 -29.57 12.35
C GLY A 424 18.62 -29.41 13.86
N GLU A 425 19.48 -28.47 14.26
CA GLU A 425 19.78 -28.19 15.67
C GLU A 425 18.53 -27.76 16.46
N ARG A 426 17.68 -26.91 15.85
CA ARG A 426 16.42 -26.46 16.47
C ARG A 426 15.41 -27.58 16.61
N LEU A 427 15.34 -28.47 15.62
CA LEU A 427 14.45 -29.61 15.62
C LEU A 427 14.86 -30.60 16.71
N ASP A 428 16.15 -30.87 16.85
CA ASP A 428 16.67 -31.74 17.92
C ASP A 428 16.42 -31.14 19.30
N ALA A 429 16.62 -29.83 19.48
CA ALA A 429 16.31 -29.14 20.73
C ALA A 429 14.81 -29.16 21.07
N ALA A 430 13.93 -28.99 20.07
CA ALA A 430 12.48 -29.09 20.25
C ALA A 430 12.06 -30.52 20.60
N ARG A 431 12.68 -31.53 20.00
CA ARG A 431 12.47 -32.95 20.31
C ARG A 431 12.93 -33.33 21.71
N GLN A 432 14.12 -32.89 22.11
CA GLN A 432 14.65 -33.11 23.46
C GLN A 432 13.75 -32.48 24.53
N PHE A 433 13.24 -31.27 24.26
CA PHE A 433 12.26 -30.63 25.13
C PHE A 433 10.94 -31.41 25.19
N ALA A 434 10.41 -31.86 24.04
CA ALA A 434 9.19 -32.67 23.97
C ALA A 434 9.33 -34.02 24.70
N ARG A 435 10.52 -34.64 24.68
CA ARG A 435 10.85 -35.85 25.45
C ARG A 435 11.10 -35.58 26.95
N GLY A 436 11.19 -34.32 27.37
CA GLY A 436 11.54 -33.94 28.74
C GLY A 436 13.03 -34.16 29.08
N GLU A 437 13.88 -34.43 28.10
CA GLU A 437 15.34 -34.58 28.26
C GLU A 437 16.03 -33.24 28.52
N ARG A 438 15.42 -32.14 28.06
CA ARG A 438 15.93 -30.78 28.18
C ARG A 438 15.00 -29.93 29.04
N GLU A 439 15.57 -29.28 30.06
CA GLU A 439 14.87 -28.22 30.80
C GLU A 439 14.88 -26.89 30.04
N LEU A 440 13.95 -26.01 30.42
CA LEU A 440 13.87 -24.66 29.89
C LEU A 440 15.21 -23.92 30.13
N THR A 441 15.81 -23.39 29.07
CA THR A 441 17.05 -22.60 29.20
C THR A 441 16.76 -21.30 29.95
N ASP A 442 17.77 -20.72 30.61
CA ASP A 442 17.59 -19.48 31.38
C ASP A 442 17.13 -18.31 30.49
N GLU A 443 17.51 -18.33 29.20
CA GLU A 443 17.03 -17.37 28.19
C GLU A 443 15.54 -17.58 27.86
N GLU A 444 15.08 -18.82 27.73
CA GLU A 444 13.67 -19.15 27.51
C GLU A 444 12.83 -18.86 28.77
N LYS A 445 13.37 -19.12 29.97
CA LYS A 445 12.74 -18.77 31.26
C LYS A 445 12.60 -17.25 31.42
N ALA A 446 13.60 -16.50 30.95
CA ALA A 446 13.58 -15.04 30.99
C ALA A 446 12.70 -14.42 29.89
N SER A 447 12.40 -15.16 28.82
CA SER A 447 11.52 -14.71 27.74
C SER A 447 10.07 -15.12 27.97
N ASP A 448 9.12 -14.20 27.85
CA ASP A 448 7.68 -14.51 27.90
C ASP A 448 7.18 -15.29 26.66
N LYS A 449 8.08 -15.79 25.79
CA LYS A 449 7.73 -16.47 24.55
C LYS A 449 7.51 -17.95 24.78
N PRO A 450 6.51 -18.57 24.14
CA PRO A 450 6.31 -20.02 24.22
C PRO A 450 7.53 -20.76 23.65
N VAL A 451 7.81 -21.95 24.22
CA VAL A 451 8.86 -22.83 23.70
C VAL A 451 8.54 -23.25 22.29
N VAL A 452 9.54 -23.22 21.43
CA VAL A 452 9.39 -23.59 20.02
C VAL A 452 9.09 -25.08 19.92
N THR A 453 7.89 -25.41 19.45
CA THR A 453 7.46 -26.80 19.22
C THR A 453 7.79 -27.27 17.81
N GLU A 454 7.73 -28.58 17.56
CA GLU A 454 7.86 -29.12 16.20
C GLU A 454 6.79 -28.56 15.25
N HIS A 455 5.56 -28.37 15.74
CA HIS A 455 4.48 -27.78 14.97
C HIS A 455 4.80 -26.34 14.56
N ASP A 456 5.39 -25.56 15.47
CA ASP A 456 5.82 -24.19 15.17
C ASP A 456 6.93 -24.18 14.10
N LEU A 457 7.88 -25.14 14.15
CA LEU A 457 8.91 -25.28 13.12
C LEU A 457 8.34 -25.68 11.76
N VAL A 458 7.31 -26.53 11.71
CA VAL A 458 6.60 -26.91 10.48
C VAL A 458 5.90 -25.69 9.87
N THR A 459 5.16 -24.94 10.68
CA THR A 459 4.46 -23.72 10.21
C THR A 459 5.45 -22.63 9.78
N GLU A 460 6.56 -22.48 10.51
CA GLU A 460 7.67 -21.59 10.14
C GLU A 460 8.27 -22.00 8.79
N ARG A 461 8.58 -23.28 8.60
CA ARG A 461 9.12 -23.80 7.34
C ARG A 461 8.15 -23.57 6.19
N ARG A 462 6.86 -23.89 6.37
CA ARG A 462 5.81 -23.65 5.36
C ARG A 462 5.79 -22.18 4.95
N LYS A 463 5.77 -21.27 5.91
CA LYS A 463 5.75 -19.82 5.66
C LYS A 463 7.00 -19.33 4.93
N ARG A 464 8.18 -19.84 5.29
CA ARG A 464 9.46 -19.51 4.63
C ARG A 464 9.53 -20.04 3.20
N GLU A 465 9.16 -21.30 2.98
CA GLU A 465 9.14 -21.91 1.64
C GLU A 465 8.15 -21.21 0.70
N LEU A 466 6.95 -20.89 1.18
CA LEU A 466 5.98 -20.09 0.42
C LEU A 466 6.55 -18.71 0.05
N ARG A 467 7.25 -18.05 0.99
CA ARG A 467 7.88 -16.76 0.73
C ARG A 467 9.02 -16.85 -0.27
N TRP A 468 9.89 -17.86 -0.20
CA TRP A 468 11.01 -18.01 -1.13
C TRP A 468 10.53 -18.39 -2.54
N ARG A 469 9.63 -19.37 -2.65
CA ARG A 469 9.04 -19.74 -3.95
C ARG A 469 8.28 -18.56 -4.54
N GLY A 470 7.48 -17.92 -3.71
CA GLY A 470 6.72 -16.78 -4.14
C GLY A 470 7.60 -15.59 -4.53
N GLY A 471 8.67 -15.34 -3.79
CA GLY A 471 9.67 -14.33 -4.10
C GLY A 471 10.37 -14.59 -5.43
N ARG A 472 10.71 -15.85 -5.72
CA ARG A 472 11.35 -16.26 -6.98
C ARG A 472 10.43 -16.07 -8.19
N GLU A 473 9.18 -16.52 -8.10
CA GLU A 473 8.17 -16.31 -9.14
C GLU A 473 7.92 -14.82 -9.39
N GLY A 474 7.73 -14.06 -8.31
CA GLY A 474 7.52 -12.61 -8.40
C GLY A 474 8.70 -11.89 -9.05
N TRP A 475 9.92 -12.28 -8.71
CA TRP A 475 11.13 -11.75 -9.34
C TRP A 475 11.19 -12.07 -10.84
N GLN A 476 10.83 -13.29 -11.26
CA GLN A 476 10.79 -13.65 -12.68
C GLN A 476 9.81 -12.80 -13.49
N ILE A 477 8.70 -12.37 -12.87
CA ILE A 477 7.68 -11.53 -13.49
C ILE A 477 8.13 -10.06 -13.55
N VAL A 478 8.63 -9.51 -12.44
CA VAL A 478 8.87 -8.06 -12.30
C VAL A 478 10.21 -7.61 -12.86
N ARG A 479 11.21 -8.50 -12.99
CA ARG A 479 12.55 -8.11 -13.48
C ARG A 479 12.51 -7.33 -14.81
N PRO A 480 13.42 -6.36 -15.03
CA PRO A 480 13.40 -5.54 -16.24
C PRO A 480 13.49 -6.33 -17.54
N SER A 481 14.25 -7.43 -17.54
CA SER A 481 14.43 -8.28 -18.71
C SER A 481 13.18 -9.07 -19.14
N THR A 482 12.19 -9.23 -18.27
CA THR A 482 10.94 -9.91 -18.62
C THR A 482 9.96 -8.89 -19.21
N PRO A 483 9.45 -9.10 -20.43
CA PRO A 483 8.38 -8.25 -20.97
C PRO A 483 7.06 -8.50 -20.23
N VAL A 484 6.10 -7.59 -20.39
CA VAL A 484 4.75 -7.80 -19.88
C VAL A 484 4.14 -9.04 -20.52
N ALA A 485 3.46 -9.86 -19.73
CA ALA A 485 2.86 -11.12 -20.18
C ALA A 485 1.59 -10.87 -21.02
N TRP A 486 1.76 -10.48 -22.29
CA TRP A 486 0.70 -10.23 -23.26
C TRP A 486 0.22 -11.50 -23.99
N GLU A 487 -1.05 -11.53 -24.38
CA GLU A 487 -1.64 -12.53 -25.28
C GLU A 487 -2.46 -11.84 -26.38
N ASP A 488 -2.34 -12.30 -27.62
CA ASP A 488 -3.02 -11.68 -28.78
C ASP A 488 -4.54 -11.73 -28.68
N ALA A 489 -5.09 -12.71 -27.96
CA ALA A 489 -6.53 -12.82 -27.70
C ALA A 489 -7.08 -11.65 -26.84
N TRP A 490 -6.21 -10.83 -26.25
CA TRP A 490 -6.62 -9.67 -25.45
C TRP A 490 -6.77 -8.39 -26.26
N GLU A 491 -6.35 -8.41 -27.53
CA GLU A 491 -6.53 -7.30 -28.46
C GLU A 491 -8.03 -7.01 -28.64
N GLY A 492 -8.45 -5.78 -28.32
CA GLY A 492 -9.86 -5.38 -28.34
C GLY A 492 -10.71 -5.90 -27.16
N TRP A 493 -10.20 -6.85 -26.35
CA TRP A 493 -10.88 -7.34 -25.15
C TRP A 493 -10.62 -6.43 -23.93
N LEU A 494 -9.35 -6.12 -23.68
CA LEU A 494 -8.97 -5.21 -22.59
C LEU A 494 -9.22 -3.76 -23.00
N ARG A 495 -9.69 -2.97 -22.04
CA ARG A 495 -9.92 -1.53 -22.19
C ARG A 495 -9.07 -0.77 -21.18
N VAL A 496 -8.65 0.44 -21.53
CA VAL A 496 -7.83 1.32 -20.69
C VAL A 496 -8.55 2.64 -20.51
N PHE A 497 -8.50 3.20 -19.31
CA PHE A 497 -8.92 4.58 -19.07
C PHE A 497 -7.89 5.54 -19.65
N ASP A 498 -8.33 6.43 -20.53
CA ASP A 498 -7.44 7.39 -21.17
C ASP A 498 -7.28 8.62 -20.27
N ALA A 499 -6.14 8.72 -19.59
CA ALA A 499 -5.81 9.86 -18.74
C ALA A 499 -5.30 11.08 -19.54
N ARG A 500 -5.17 10.97 -20.87
CA ARG A 500 -4.78 12.09 -21.73
C ARG A 500 -5.89 13.13 -21.76
N THR A 501 -5.51 14.39 -21.80
CA THR A 501 -6.48 15.48 -21.96
C THR A 501 -7.14 15.41 -23.34
N VAL A 502 -8.34 15.98 -23.50
CA VAL A 502 -9.08 15.96 -24.78
C VAL A 502 -8.23 16.52 -25.93
N ASP A 503 -7.44 17.56 -25.66
CA ASP A 503 -6.53 18.17 -26.62
C ASP A 503 -5.37 17.23 -27.00
N GLU A 504 -4.80 16.51 -26.03
CA GLU A 504 -3.76 15.49 -26.27
C GLU A 504 -4.31 14.26 -27.00
N ILE A 505 -5.57 13.89 -26.75
CA ILE A 505 -6.26 12.83 -27.49
C ILE A 505 -6.43 13.27 -28.95
N ALA A 506 -6.94 14.47 -29.20
CA ALA A 506 -7.11 15.01 -30.54
C ALA A 506 -5.77 15.15 -31.30
N GLU A 507 -4.69 15.56 -30.60
CA GLU A 507 -3.35 15.62 -31.18
C GLU A 507 -2.81 14.21 -31.50
N ALA A 508 -3.01 13.25 -30.61
CA ALA A 508 -2.59 11.86 -30.83
C ALA A 508 -3.37 11.20 -31.98
N GLU A 509 -4.68 11.42 -32.07
CA GLU A 509 -5.52 10.97 -33.17
C GLU A 509 -5.13 11.64 -34.48
N GLY A 510 -4.82 12.94 -34.47
CA GLY A 510 -4.29 13.65 -35.65
C GLY A 510 -2.95 13.09 -36.11
N LYS A 511 -2.03 12.79 -35.18
CA LYS A 511 -0.76 12.11 -35.49
C LYS A 511 -0.98 10.69 -36.04
N ARG A 512 -1.98 9.97 -35.53
CA ARG A 512 -2.36 8.63 -36.05
C ARG A 512 -2.91 8.72 -37.45
N ALA A 513 -3.87 9.60 -37.70
CA ALA A 513 -4.45 9.81 -39.03
C ALA A 513 -3.35 10.17 -40.05
N ALA A 514 -2.47 11.11 -39.69
CA ALA A 514 -1.33 11.50 -40.54
C ALA A 514 -0.30 10.39 -40.75
N ALA A 515 -0.21 9.42 -39.84
CA ALA A 515 0.65 8.26 -39.99
C ALA A 515 0.02 7.17 -40.85
N PHE A 516 -1.28 6.91 -40.67
CA PHE A 516 -2.04 6.01 -41.55
C PHE A 516 -2.13 6.52 -42.99
N GLU A 517 -2.15 7.84 -43.20
CA GLU A 517 -2.13 8.44 -44.55
C GLU A 517 -0.75 8.36 -45.23
N LYS A 518 0.32 8.07 -44.47
CA LYS A 518 1.67 7.85 -45.00
C LYS A 518 1.98 6.39 -45.31
N VAL A 519 1.11 5.46 -44.90
CA VAL A 519 1.13 4.03 -45.24
C VAL A 519 0.22 3.82 -46.44
#